data_AF-A0A836IPF7-F1
#
_entry.id   AF-A0A836IPF7-F1
#
_cell.length_a   1.000
_cell.length_b   1.000
_cell.length_c   1.000
_cell.angle_alpha   90.00
_cell.angle_beta   90.00
_cell.angle_gamma   90.00
#
_symmetry.space_group_name_H-M   'P 1'
#
loop_
_entity.id
_entity.type
_entity.pdbx_description
1 polymer ?
#
loop_
_entity_poly.entity_id
_entity_poly.type
_entity_poly.pdbx_seq_one_letter_code
_entity_poly.pdbx_strand_id
1 'polypeptide(L)'
;MKYQIASVVAAVAVCGGVAAVSCDDKYPQSAAFFGSMGCASALIFANLGSAYGTAKSGVGVAHLGILHADRIMRGIVPVVMAGILGIYGLIVSVIINNNIKTDDNSYSSFAGYLHFGAGLAAGLSSLAAGLSIGIAGDASARAYGKQEKIFVAMILMLIYQIASVVAAVAVCGGVAAVSCDDKYPQSAAFFGSMGCASALIFANLGSAYGTAKSGVGVAHLGILHADRIMRGIVPVVMAGILGIYGLIVSVIINNNIKTDDNSYSSFAGYLHFGAGLAAGLSSLAAGLSIGIAGDASARAYGKQEKIFVAMILMLIFAEALGLYGLIIALLMNNTAGKVTGGCQ
;
A
#
# COMPACT_ATOMS: atom_id res chain seq x y z
N MET A 1 8.59 18.19 6.81
CA MET A 1 7.38 18.84 6.25
C MET A 1 7.67 19.74 5.05
N LYS A 2 7.88 21.08 5.14
CA LYS A 2 7.96 21.95 3.92
C LYS A 2 8.86 21.39 2.79
N TYR A 3 10.07 20.93 3.09
CA TYR A 3 10.96 20.31 2.09
C TYR A 3 10.45 19.00 1.47
N GLN A 4 9.70 18.17 2.21
CA GLN A 4 9.10 16.93 1.65
C GLN A 4 7.95 17.27 0.69
N ILE A 5 7.14 18.28 1.01
CA ILE A 5 6.06 18.73 0.12
C ILE A 5 6.67 19.31 -1.17
N ALA A 6 7.78 20.06 -1.05
CA ALA A 6 8.52 20.57 -2.20
C ALA A 6 9.10 19.44 -3.08
N SER A 7 9.64 18.37 -2.50
CA SER A 7 10.18 17.23 -3.29
C SER A 7 9.07 16.40 -3.96
N VAL A 8 7.89 16.27 -3.32
CA VAL A 8 6.70 15.67 -3.96
C VAL A 8 6.32 16.46 -5.23
N VAL A 9 6.23 17.80 -5.12
CA VAL A 9 5.85 18.65 -6.26
C VAL A 9 6.94 18.67 -7.34
N ALA A 10 8.22 18.65 -6.97
CA ALA A 10 9.32 18.61 -7.93
C ALA A 10 9.35 17.31 -8.75
N ALA A 11 9.04 16.16 -8.14
CA ALA A 11 8.96 14.87 -8.84
C ALA A 11 7.83 14.83 -9.89
N VAL A 12 6.73 15.53 -9.65
CA VAL A 12 5.59 15.63 -10.58
C VAL A 12 5.92 16.45 -11.83
N ALA A 13 6.88 17.38 -11.75
CA ALA A 13 7.14 18.38 -12.79
C ALA A 13 7.93 17.88 -14.03
N VAL A 14 8.46 16.65 -14.01
CA VAL A 14 9.41 16.16 -15.05
C VAL A 14 8.74 15.27 -16.11
N CYS A 15 7.50 14.82 -15.89
CA CYS A 15 6.79 13.88 -16.78
C CYS A 15 6.13 14.56 -18.00
N GLY A 16 6.91 15.26 -18.83
CA GLY A 16 6.44 15.99 -20.01
C GLY A 16 7.31 15.80 -21.24
N GLY A 17 7.29 14.61 -21.85
CA GLY A 17 8.00 14.33 -23.10
C GLY A 17 7.24 13.34 -24.00
N VAL A 18 6.80 13.79 -25.17
CA VAL A 18 6.02 12.98 -26.12
C VAL A 18 6.91 12.45 -27.23
N ALA A 19 6.86 11.14 -27.46
CA ALA A 19 7.36 10.48 -28.67
C ALA A 19 6.21 9.68 -29.29
N ALA A 20 5.72 10.12 -30.46
CA ALA A 20 4.69 9.39 -31.20
C ALA A 20 5.33 8.22 -31.96
N VAL A 21 4.71 7.05 -31.91
CA VAL A 21 5.08 5.88 -32.71
C VAL A 21 3.88 5.52 -33.59
N SER A 22 4.14 5.35 -34.89
CA SER A 22 3.12 5.13 -35.92
C SER A 22 2.35 3.82 -35.73
N CYS A 23 1.14 3.76 -36.27
CA CYS A 23 0.27 2.58 -36.23
C CYS A 23 0.63 1.58 -37.33
N ASP A 24 0.64 0.28 -37.01
CA ASP A 24 0.41 -0.82 -37.97
C ASP A 24 0.21 -2.19 -37.27
N ASP A 25 0.73 -2.38 -36.06
CA ASP A 25 0.61 -3.66 -35.33
C ASP A 25 -0.72 -3.86 -34.60
N LYS A 26 -1.31 -5.05 -34.76
CA LYS A 26 -2.54 -5.52 -34.09
C LYS A 26 -2.42 -5.41 -32.57
N TYR A 27 -3.17 -4.48 -31.96
CA TYR A 27 -3.16 -4.24 -30.52
C TYR A 27 -3.77 -5.40 -29.71
N PRO A 28 -3.01 -6.09 -28.83
CA PRO A 28 -3.52 -7.17 -27.99
C PRO A 28 -4.20 -6.65 -26.72
N GLN A 29 -5.18 -7.43 -26.20
CA GLN A 29 -5.92 -7.10 -24.97
C GLN A 29 -5.03 -6.95 -23.71
N SER A 30 -3.75 -7.33 -23.77
CA SER A 30 -2.81 -7.26 -22.64
C SER A 30 -2.42 -5.84 -22.21
N ALA A 31 -2.58 -4.82 -23.05
CA ALA A 31 -2.15 -3.45 -22.71
C ALA A 31 -2.88 -2.90 -21.46
N ALA A 32 -4.18 -3.17 -21.33
CA ALA A 32 -4.99 -2.81 -20.16
C ALA A 32 -4.60 -3.61 -18.90
N PHE A 33 -4.25 -4.89 -19.06
CA PHE A 33 -3.75 -5.73 -17.98
C PHE A 33 -2.42 -5.21 -17.42
N PHE A 34 -1.46 -4.83 -18.27
CA PHE A 34 -0.20 -4.24 -17.81
C PHE A 34 -0.40 -2.86 -17.16
N GLY A 35 -1.35 -2.05 -17.66
CA GLY A 35 -1.76 -0.81 -17.00
C GLY A 35 -2.34 -1.03 -15.60
N SER A 36 -3.31 -1.94 -15.43
CA SER A 36 -3.92 -2.23 -14.12
C SER A 36 -2.95 -2.88 -13.14
N MET A 37 -2.05 -3.74 -13.63
CA MET A 37 -0.94 -4.29 -12.85
C MET A 37 0.14 -3.24 -12.51
N GLY A 38 0.29 -2.18 -13.31
CA GLY A 38 1.11 -1.00 -13.00
C GLY A 38 0.57 -0.24 -11.79
N CYS A 39 -0.73 0.07 -11.78
CA CYS A 39 -1.42 0.63 -10.60
C CYS A 39 -1.24 -0.26 -9.36
N ALA A 40 -1.51 -1.56 -9.49
CA ALA A 40 -1.44 -2.48 -8.36
C ALA A 40 0.00 -2.62 -7.81
N SER A 41 1.00 -2.82 -8.67
CA SER A 41 2.40 -3.02 -8.24
C SER A 41 3.02 -1.80 -7.56
N ALA A 42 2.72 -0.59 -8.05
CA ALA A 42 3.15 0.66 -7.42
C ALA A 42 2.70 0.74 -5.95
N LEU A 43 1.41 0.48 -5.70
CA LEU A 43 0.82 0.47 -4.38
C LEU A 43 1.36 -0.69 -3.51
N ILE A 44 1.34 -1.92 -4.02
CA ILE A 44 1.64 -3.13 -3.25
C ILE A 44 3.08 -3.12 -2.75
N PHE A 45 4.06 -2.81 -3.61
CA PHE A 45 5.47 -2.81 -3.19
C PHE A 45 5.80 -1.64 -2.27
N ALA A 46 5.20 -0.47 -2.48
CA ALA A 46 5.34 0.67 -1.55
C ALA A 46 4.70 0.37 -0.18
N ASN A 47 3.52 -0.24 -0.15
CA ASN A 47 2.86 -0.67 1.08
C ASN A 47 3.63 -1.79 1.80
N LEU A 48 4.23 -2.75 1.09
CA LEU A 48 5.11 -3.75 1.69
C LEU A 48 6.38 -3.14 2.31
N GLY A 49 7.00 -2.17 1.63
CA GLY A 49 8.14 -1.41 2.17
C GLY A 49 7.78 -0.62 3.42
N SER A 50 6.70 0.16 3.33
CA SER A 50 6.14 0.94 4.44
C SER A 50 5.76 0.04 5.63
N ALA A 51 5.10 -1.08 5.38
CA ALA A 51 4.71 -2.07 6.38
C ALA A 51 5.91 -2.65 7.14
N TYR A 52 6.96 -3.08 6.42
CA TYR A 52 8.18 -3.58 7.04
C TYR A 52 8.92 -2.49 7.82
N GLY A 53 9.02 -1.29 7.24
CA GLY A 53 9.65 -0.12 7.87
C GLY A 53 8.98 0.25 9.20
N THR A 54 7.65 0.32 9.19
CA THR A 54 6.79 0.54 10.36
C THR A 54 6.93 -0.58 11.39
N ALA A 55 6.89 -1.85 10.95
CA ALA A 55 6.98 -3.01 11.83
C ALA A 55 8.30 -3.05 12.61
N LYS A 56 9.44 -2.97 11.90
CA LYS A 56 10.78 -3.03 12.52
C LYS A 56 11.08 -1.81 13.38
N SER A 57 10.78 -0.61 12.89
CA SER A 57 10.91 0.61 13.70
C SER A 57 10.05 0.54 14.96
N GLY A 58 8.83 0.00 14.88
CA GLY A 58 7.91 -0.17 15.99
C GLY A 58 8.43 -1.09 17.10
N VAL A 59 9.15 -2.17 16.75
CA VAL A 59 9.84 -3.03 17.73
C VAL A 59 10.92 -2.25 18.49
N GLY A 60 11.71 -1.43 17.79
CA GLY A 60 12.72 -0.57 18.40
C GLY A 60 12.12 0.50 19.33
N VAL A 61 11.02 1.13 18.91
CA VAL A 61 10.27 2.12 19.71
C VAL A 61 9.62 1.48 20.94
N ALA A 62 9.07 0.26 20.83
CA ALA A 62 8.56 -0.49 21.96
C ALA A 62 9.67 -0.77 23.00
N HIS A 63 10.88 -1.15 22.55
CA HIS A 63 12.02 -1.32 23.45
C HIS A 63 12.48 -0.01 24.11
N LEU A 64 12.57 1.08 23.33
CA LEU A 64 12.87 2.43 23.87
C LEU A 64 11.86 2.86 24.93
N GLY A 65 10.58 2.54 24.72
CA GLY A 65 9.50 2.84 25.65
C GLY A 65 9.63 2.18 27.02
N ILE A 66 10.17 0.96 27.08
CA ILE A 66 10.40 0.25 28.35
C ILE A 66 11.50 0.94 29.16
N LEU A 67 12.54 1.45 28.49
CA LEU A 67 13.69 2.10 29.13
C LEU A 67 13.41 3.57 29.50
N HIS A 68 12.86 4.34 28.57
CA HIS A 68 12.72 5.80 28.66
C HIS A 68 11.44 6.30 27.99
N ALA A 69 10.28 5.91 28.54
CA ALA A 69 8.97 6.29 28.03
C ALA A 69 8.78 7.80 27.76
N ASP A 70 9.37 8.67 28.59
CA ASP A 70 9.23 10.13 28.42
C ASP A 70 9.91 10.68 27.15
N ARG A 71 10.77 9.90 26.49
CA ARG A 71 11.35 10.22 25.17
C ARG A 71 10.59 9.61 23.98
N ILE A 72 9.59 8.74 24.21
CA ILE A 72 9.04 7.85 23.19
C ILE A 72 8.48 8.59 21.97
N MET A 73 7.83 9.75 22.17
CA MET A 73 7.25 10.57 21.11
C MET A 73 8.28 11.05 20.08
N ARG A 74 9.55 11.23 20.47
CA ARG A 74 10.66 11.56 19.55
C ARG A 74 11.21 10.33 18.83
N GLY A 75 11.02 9.14 19.37
CA GLY A 75 11.41 7.86 18.77
C GLY A 75 10.45 7.35 17.68
N ILE A 76 9.20 7.82 17.64
CA ILE A 76 8.19 7.39 16.64
C ILE A 76 8.51 7.88 15.22
N VAL A 77 9.40 8.86 15.04
CA VAL A 77 9.67 9.51 13.74
C VAL A 77 10.01 8.54 12.58
N PRO A 78 10.83 7.48 12.73
CA PRO A 78 11.06 6.50 11.66
C PRO A 78 9.80 5.74 11.23
N VAL A 79 8.85 5.48 12.16
CA VAL A 79 7.55 4.87 11.84
C VAL A 79 6.72 5.81 10.98
N VAL A 80 6.66 7.09 11.32
CA VAL A 80 5.97 8.10 10.50
C VAL A 80 6.59 8.17 9.09
N MET A 81 7.92 8.18 9.00
CA MET A 81 8.62 8.27 7.72
C MET A 81 8.45 7.00 6.88
N ALA A 82 8.39 5.82 7.49
CA ALA A 82 8.01 4.58 6.81
C ALA A 82 6.59 4.69 6.23
N GLY A 83 5.61 5.12 7.05
CA GLY A 83 4.21 5.29 6.64
C GLY A 83 4.01 6.17 5.40
N ILE A 84 4.83 7.21 5.22
CA ILE A 84 4.75 8.12 4.07
C ILE A 84 5.09 7.41 2.74
N LEU A 85 5.84 6.30 2.72
CA LEU A 85 6.13 5.55 1.49
C LEU A 85 4.87 4.93 0.87
N GLY A 86 3.90 4.50 1.67
CA GLY A 86 2.59 4.05 1.16
C GLY A 86 1.83 5.17 0.44
N ILE A 87 1.98 6.43 0.88
CA ILE A 87 1.36 7.60 0.26
C ILE A 87 1.97 7.87 -1.13
N TYR A 88 3.29 7.75 -1.29
CA TYR A 88 3.93 7.87 -2.62
C TYR A 88 3.42 6.79 -3.59
N GLY A 89 3.31 5.53 -3.13
CA GLY A 89 2.72 4.43 -3.91
C GLY A 89 1.27 4.71 -4.33
N LEU A 90 0.44 5.20 -3.40
CA LEU A 90 -0.94 5.62 -3.70
C LEU A 90 -0.99 6.74 -4.73
N ILE A 91 -0.18 7.80 -4.59
CA ILE A 91 -0.18 8.94 -5.53
C ILE A 91 0.19 8.47 -6.94
N VAL A 92 1.23 7.64 -7.09
CA VAL A 92 1.61 7.06 -8.40
C VAL A 92 0.46 6.21 -8.96
N SER A 93 -0.19 5.40 -8.13
CA SER A 93 -1.31 4.54 -8.54
C SER A 93 -2.54 5.36 -9.00
N VAL A 94 -2.85 6.47 -8.33
CA VAL A 94 -3.90 7.42 -8.75
C VAL A 94 -3.53 8.09 -10.09
N ILE A 95 -2.27 8.50 -10.27
CA ILE A 95 -1.80 9.12 -11.51
C ILE A 95 -1.90 8.14 -12.68
N ILE A 96 -1.51 6.87 -12.50
CA ILE A 96 -1.67 5.84 -13.54
C ILE A 96 -3.17 5.59 -13.83
N ASN A 97 -4.00 5.40 -12.80
CA ASN A 97 -5.44 5.15 -12.98
C ASN A 97 -6.17 6.30 -13.69
N ASN A 98 -5.77 7.56 -13.46
CA ASN A 98 -6.33 8.73 -14.13
C ASN A 98 -5.83 8.90 -15.58
N ASN A 99 -4.68 8.31 -15.93
CA ASN A 99 -4.16 8.29 -17.29
C ASN A 99 -4.69 7.12 -18.13
N ILE A 100 -5.30 6.10 -17.52
CA ILE A 100 -6.13 5.09 -18.20
C ILE A 100 -7.46 5.77 -18.59
N LYS A 101 -7.44 6.49 -19.71
CA LYS A 101 -8.64 7.03 -20.35
C LYS A 101 -9.47 5.89 -20.93
N THR A 102 -10.78 6.06 -20.95
CA THR A 102 -11.76 5.10 -21.47
C THR A 102 -12.20 5.40 -22.91
N ASP A 103 -11.74 6.54 -23.46
CA ASP A 103 -12.31 7.15 -24.64
C ASP A 103 -11.25 7.25 -25.77
N ASP A 104 -11.64 6.92 -27.00
CA ASP A 104 -10.94 7.05 -28.30
C ASP A 104 -9.52 6.44 -28.52
N ASN A 105 -9.52 5.30 -29.21
CA ASN A 105 -8.55 4.61 -30.08
C ASN A 105 -7.00 4.68 -29.89
N SER A 106 -6.48 5.14 -28.74
CA SER A 106 -5.06 5.47 -28.49
C SER A 106 -4.01 4.48 -27.91
N TYR A 107 -4.37 3.56 -26.99
CA TYR A 107 -3.40 2.96 -26.02
C TYR A 107 -2.49 1.92 -26.68
N SER A 108 -1.36 2.38 -27.22
CA SER A 108 -0.30 1.47 -27.68
C SER A 108 0.10 0.50 -26.56
N SER A 109 0.43 -0.74 -26.93
CA SER A 109 0.99 -1.74 -26.01
C SER A 109 2.20 -1.19 -25.23
N PHE A 110 2.97 -0.31 -25.88
CA PHE A 110 4.07 0.45 -25.31
C PHE A 110 3.64 1.29 -24.09
N ALA A 111 2.52 2.01 -24.15
CA ALA A 111 2.00 2.77 -23.00
C ALA A 111 1.63 1.84 -21.82
N GLY A 112 1.00 0.69 -22.08
CA GLY A 112 0.72 -0.32 -21.06
C GLY A 112 1.99 -0.84 -20.38
N TYR A 113 3.04 -1.15 -21.14
CA TYR A 113 4.34 -1.54 -20.59
C TYR A 113 5.07 -0.39 -19.87
N LEU A 114 4.91 0.87 -20.34
CA LEU A 114 5.49 2.06 -19.72
C LEU A 114 4.89 2.28 -18.32
N HIS A 115 3.56 2.20 -18.18
CA HIS A 115 2.87 2.33 -16.91
C HIS A 115 3.17 1.17 -15.95
N PHE A 116 3.35 -0.06 -16.46
CA PHE A 116 3.84 -1.18 -15.67
C PHE A 116 5.28 -0.95 -15.16
N GLY A 117 6.18 -0.46 -16.02
CA GLY A 117 7.56 -0.14 -15.68
C GLY A 117 7.67 1.00 -14.65
N ALA A 118 6.92 2.09 -14.84
CA ALA A 118 6.85 3.20 -13.89
C ALA A 118 6.29 2.76 -12.53
N GLY A 119 5.25 1.93 -12.52
CA GLY A 119 4.67 1.36 -11.29
C GLY A 119 5.66 0.48 -10.53
N LEU A 120 6.38 -0.41 -11.24
CA LEU A 120 7.46 -1.22 -10.66
C LEU A 120 8.62 -0.36 -10.13
N ALA A 121 9.05 0.67 -10.87
CA ALA A 121 10.16 1.53 -10.45
C ALA A 121 9.84 2.29 -9.16
N ALA A 122 8.66 2.92 -9.07
CA ALA A 122 8.20 3.61 -7.87
C ALA A 122 7.92 2.65 -6.70
N GLY A 123 7.33 1.49 -6.98
CA GLY A 123 7.01 0.47 -5.98
C GLY A 123 8.26 -0.19 -5.36
N LEU A 124 9.21 -0.63 -6.19
CA LEU A 124 10.42 -1.34 -5.73
C LEU A 124 11.45 -0.42 -5.08
N SER A 125 11.57 0.84 -5.52
CA SER A 125 12.37 1.84 -4.82
C SER A 125 11.80 2.15 -3.43
N SER A 126 10.47 2.25 -3.31
CA SER A 126 9.77 2.40 -2.04
C SER A 126 9.91 1.16 -1.14
N LEU A 127 9.90 -0.05 -1.72
CA LEU A 127 10.18 -1.30 -1.00
C LEU A 127 11.58 -1.30 -0.38
N ALA A 128 12.61 -0.98 -1.17
CA ALA A 128 14.01 -0.93 -0.71
C ALA A 128 14.23 0.17 0.35
N ALA A 129 13.68 1.36 0.13
CA ALA A 129 13.74 2.45 1.09
C ALA A 129 13.06 2.06 2.43
N GLY A 130 11.84 1.53 2.39
CA GLY A 130 11.13 1.05 3.57
C GLY A 130 11.86 -0.06 4.34
N LEU A 131 12.50 -0.99 3.64
CA LEU A 131 13.34 -2.04 4.25
C LEU A 131 14.52 -1.44 5.03
N SER A 132 15.22 -0.47 4.42
CA SER A 132 16.36 0.22 5.04
C SER A 132 15.94 1.09 6.23
N ILE A 133 14.79 1.78 6.15
CA ILE A 133 14.20 2.55 7.24
C ILE A 133 13.82 1.65 8.41
N GLY A 134 13.31 0.43 8.16
CA GLY A 134 13.02 -0.53 9.24
C GLY A 134 14.27 -0.92 10.04
N ILE A 135 15.37 -1.24 9.36
CA ILE A 135 16.63 -1.63 10.00
C ILE A 135 17.27 -0.45 10.74
N ALA A 136 17.34 0.72 10.09
CA ALA A 136 17.88 1.94 10.71
C ALA A 136 16.98 2.46 11.85
N GLY A 137 15.66 2.30 11.75
CA GLY A 137 14.68 2.66 12.76
C GLY A 137 14.78 1.83 14.04
N ASP A 138 14.89 0.51 13.90
CA ASP A 138 15.10 -0.39 15.05
C ASP A 138 16.45 -0.09 15.77
N ALA A 139 17.53 0.07 15.00
CA ALA A 139 18.85 0.41 15.53
C ALA A 139 18.88 1.79 16.22
N SER A 140 18.33 2.82 15.58
CA SER A 140 18.32 4.19 16.12
C SER A 140 17.45 4.30 17.37
N ALA A 141 16.23 3.74 17.38
CA ALA A 141 15.35 3.77 18.54
C ALA A 141 16.00 3.15 19.79
N ARG A 142 16.77 2.06 19.64
CA ARG A 142 17.56 1.48 20.75
C ARG A 142 18.73 2.38 21.17
N ALA A 143 19.47 2.94 20.22
CA ALA A 143 20.62 3.82 20.50
C ALA A 143 20.21 5.12 21.21
N TYR A 144 19.03 5.64 20.91
CA TYR A 144 18.40 6.81 21.51
C TYR A 144 18.23 6.74 23.04
N GLY A 145 18.13 5.55 23.61
CA GLY A 145 18.11 5.39 25.06
C GLY A 145 19.40 5.89 25.71
N LYS A 146 20.53 5.77 24.99
CA LYS A 146 21.88 6.07 25.49
C LYS A 146 22.34 7.52 25.22
N GLN A 147 22.00 8.11 24.07
CA GLN A 147 22.41 9.49 23.74
C GLN A 147 21.39 10.24 22.87
N GLU A 148 21.00 11.44 23.32
CA GLU A 148 20.02 12.28 22.60
C GLU A 148 20.56 12.93 21.31
N LYS A 149 21.89 13.11 21.19
CA LYS A 149 22.53 13.68 19.99
C LYS A 149 22.29 12.85 18.72
N ILE A 150 21.92 11.57 18.87
CA ILE A 150 21.58 10.65 17.77
C ILE A 150 20.30 11.10 17.04
N PHE A 151 19.46 11.97 17.63
CA PHE A 151 18.28 12.55 16.97
C PHE A 151 18.62 13.31 15.68
N VAL A 152 19.76 14.01 15.64
CA VAL A 152 20.21 14.74 14.44
C VAL A 152 20.69 13.76 13.36
N ALA A 153 21.45 12.73 13.75
CA ALA A 153 21.93 11.69 12.83
C ALA A 153 20.77 10.89 12.20
N MET A 154 19.76 10.52 13.00
CA MET A 154 18.56 9.83 12.53
C MET A 154 17.80 10.66 11.48
N ILE A 155 17.63 11.97 11.71
CA ILE A 155 16.96 12.85 10.74
C ILE A 155 17.77 12.99 9.44
N LEU A 156 19.09 13.13 9.51
CA LEU A 156 19.95 13.20 8.32
C LEU A 156 19.89 11.90 7.50
N MET A 157 19.89 10.73 8.15
CA MET A 157 19.76 9.43 7.47
C MET A 157 18.38 9.29 6.79
N LEU A 158 17.31 9.73 7.46
CA LEU A 158 15.95 9.72 6.89
C LEU A 158 15.79 10.69 5.70
N ILE A 159 16.45 11.85 5.73
CA ILE A 159 16.45 12.81 4.60
C ILE A 159 17.15 12.20 3.37
N TYR A 160 18.30 11.55 3.55
CA TYR A 160 19.02 10.90 2.46
C TYR A 160 18.19 9.81 1.77
N GLN A 161 17.45 9.01 2.56
CA GLN A 161 16.59 7.95 2.04
C GLN A 161 15.32 8.44 1.33
N ILE A 162 14.89 9.68 1.56
CA ILE A 162 13.79 10.31 0.79
C ILE A 162 14.31 10.77 -0.59
N ALA A 163 15.56 11.22 -0.67
CA ALA A 163 16.16 11.70 -1.92
C ALA A 163 16.36 10.58 -2.96
N SER A 164 16.69 9.36 -2.53
CA SER A 164 16.84 8.21 -3.45
C SER A 164 15.53 7.72 -4.07
N VAL A 165 14.41 7.84 -3.36
CA VAL A 165 13.07 7.54 -3.92
C VAL A 165 12.67 8.56 -4.99
N VAL A 166 12.95 9.85 -4.76
CA VAL A 166 12.66 10.93 -5.74
C VAL A 166 13.43 10.71 -7.04
N ALA A 167 14.67 10.20 -6.98
CA ALA A 167 15.46 9.88 -8.17
C ALA A 167 14.85 8.75 -9.04
N ALA A 168 14.11 7.81 -8.44
CA ALA A 168 13.44 6.72 -9.16
C ALA A 168 12.13 7.15 -9.85
N VAL A 169 11.51 8.25 -9.41
CA VAL A 169 10.27 8.80 -10.00
C VAL A 169 10.54 9.63 -11.26
N ALA A 170 11.79 9.96 -11.57
CA ALA A 170 12.19 10.76 -12.73
C ALA A 170 12.09 10.03 -14.11
N VAL A 171 11.38 8.90 -14.20
CA VAL A 171 11.37 8.02 -15.38
C VAL A 171 9.97 7.89 -15.97
N CYS A 172 9.83 8.46 -17.18
CA CYS A 172 8.80 8.20 -18.18
C CYS A 172 7.33 8.61 -17.89
N GLY A 173 6.93 9.74 -18.46
CA GLY A 173 5.52 10.08 -18.76
C GLY A 173 5.36 10.59 -20.20
N GLY A 174 4.58 9.86 -21.01
CA GLY A 174 4.21 10.18 -22.40
C GLY A 174 3.01 9.32 -22.81
N VAL A 175 2.03 9.86 -23.56
CA VAL A 175 0.62 9.38 -23.52
C VAL A 175 -0.03 9.25 -24.91
N ALA A 176 -0.88 8.24 -25.07
CA ALA A 176 -1.93 8.11 -26.09
C ALA A 176 -3.18 7.40 -25.47
N ALA A 177 -4.41 7.64 -25.95
CA ALA A 177 -5.73 7.32 -25.31
C ALA A 177 -6.19 5.81 -25.30
N VAL A 178 -7.36 5.30 -25.75
CA VAL A 178 -7.65 3.81 -25.75
C VAL A 178 -8.63 3.26 -26.82
N SER A 179 -8.31 2.16 -27.54
CA SER A 179 -9.22 1.51 -28.49
C SER A 179 -10.18 0.50 -27.88
N CYS A 180 -11.47 0.76 -28.04
CA CYS A 180 -12.52 -0.24 -27.96
C CYS A 180 -12.67 -0.92 -29.33
N ASP A 181 -12.05 -2.08 -29.52
CA ASP A 181 -12.45 -3.04 -30.55
C ASP A 181 -12.87 -4.34 -29.85
N ASP A 182 -14.09 -4.78 -30.13
CA ASP A 182 -14.86 -5.53 -29.14
C ASP A 182 -14.59 -7.03 -29.22
N LYS A 183 -14.13 -7.59 -28.10
CA LYS A 183 -14.09 -9.04 -27.88
C LYS A 183 -14.38 -9.35 -26.42
N TYR A 184 -15.49 -10.06 -26.23
CA TYR A 184 -16.00 -10.58 -24.97
C TYR A 184 -15.68 -12.09 -24.83
N PRO A 185 -14.43 -12.50 -24.54
CA PRO A 185 -14.13 -13.89 -24.22
C PRO A 185 -14.66 -14.23 -22.82
N GLN A 186 -15.09 -15.47 -22.61
CA GLN A 186 -15.48 -15.98 -21.29
C GLN A 186 -14.36 -15.85 -20.22
N SER A 187 -13.10 -15.68 -20.63
CA SER A 187 -11.98 -15.40 -19.73
C SER A 187 -12.09 -14.05 -19.01
N ALA A 188 -12.87 -13.08 -19.50
CA ALA A 188 -13.07 -11.80 -18.81
C ALA A 188 -13.65 -12.01 -17.40
N ALA A 189 -14.70 -12.82 -17.28
CA ALA A 189 -15.34 -13.16 -16.00
C ALA A 189 -14.42 -13.96 -15.05
N PHE A 190 -13.48 -14.74 -15.60
CA PHE A 190 -12.45 -15.42 -14.81
C PHE A 190 -11.50 -14.43 -14.12
N PHE A 191 -11.05 -13.37 -14.81
CA PHE A 191 -10.23 -12.33 -14.17
C PHE A 191 -11.02 -11.53 -13.12
N GLY A 192 -12.31 -11.24 -13.37
CA GLY A 192 -13.20 -10.62 -12.38
C GLY A 192 -13.36 -11.45 -11.10
N SER A 193 -13.68 -12.74 -11.24
CA SER A 193 -13.83 -13.65 -10.09
C SER A 193 -12.51 -13.93 -9.36
N MET A 194 -11.37 -13.98 -10.07
CA MET A 194 -10.04 -14.01 -9.45
C MET A 194 -9.69 -12.71 -8.69
N GLY A 195 -10.18 -11.56 -9.14
CA GLY A 195 -10.10 -10.30 -8.39
C GLY A 195 -10.89 -10.36 -7.08
N CYS A 196 -12.15 -10.82 -7.16
CA CYS A 196 -13.01 -11.04 -6.00
C CYS A 196 -12.38 -12.04 -4.99
N ALA A 197 -11.83 -13.16 -5.46
CA ALA A 197 -11.19 -14.16 -4.60
C ALA A 197 -9.88 -13.66 -3.96
N SER A 198 -9.01 -13.00 -4.73
CA SER A 198 -7.70 -12.54 -4.23
C SER A 198 -7.83 -11.41 -3.20
N ALA A 199 -8.80 -10.51 -3.34
CA ALA A 199 -9.11 -9.49 -2.35
C ALA A 199 -9.42 -10.10 -0.97
N LEU A 200 -10.37 -11.03 -0.91
CA LEU A 200 -10.77 -11.73 0.32
C LEU A 200 -9.64 -12.59 0.90
N ILE A 201 -8.97 -13.41 0.08
CA ILE A 201 -7.96 -14.37 0.55
C ILE A 201 -6.77 -13.62 1.18
N PHE A 202 -6.19 -12.63 0.49
CA PHE A 202 -5.01 -11.93 1.02
C PHE A 202 -5.35 -11.00 2.20
N ALA A 203 -6.52 -10.36 2.21
CA ALA A 203 -6.98 -9.59 3.36
C ALA A 203 -7.21 -10.46 4.60
N ASN A 204 -7.86 -11.62 4.44
CA ASN A 204 -8.08 -12.57 5.54
C ASN A 204 -6.77 -13.18 6.06
N LEU A 205 -5.79 -13.46 5.19
CA LEU A 205 -4.46 -13.89 5.61
C LEU A 205 -3.72 -12.79 6.41
N GLY A 206 -3.82 -11.52 5.99
CA GLY A 206 -3.29 -10.38 6.74
C GLY A 206 -3.93 -10.24 8.13
N SER A 207 -5.27 -10.29 8.17
CA SER A 207 -6.05 -10.21 9.40
C SER A 207 -5.74 -11.36 10.37
N ALA A 208 -5.68 -12.59 9.86
CA ALA A 208 -5.34 -13.78 10.65
C ALA A 208 -3.92 -13.72 11.21
N TYR A 209 -2.92 -13.30 10.42
CA TYR A 209 -1.55 -13.13 10.92
C TYR A 209 -1.45 -12.02 11.98
N GLY A 210 -2.05 -10.86 11.70
CA GLY A 210 -2.04 -9.71 12.61
C GLY A 210 -2.69 -10.05 13.96
N THR A 211 -3.82 -10.76 13.91
CA THR A 211 -4.54 -11.31 15.06
C THR A 211 -3.70 -12.35 15.80
N ALA A 212 -3.13 -13.34 15.10
CA ALA A 212 -2.37 -14.42 15.73
C ALA A 212 -1.10 -13.91 16.44
N LYS A 213 -0.33 -13.01 15.81
CA LYS A 213 0.86 -12.41 16.44
C LYS A 213 0.50 -11.51 17.62
N SER A 214 -0.42 -10.57 17.43
CA SER A 214 -0.84 -9.65 18.49
C SER A 214 -1.48 -10.38 19.66
N GLY A 215 -2.26 -11.44 19.40
CA GLY A 215 -2.91 -12.27 20.41
C GLY A 215 -1.94 -12.93 21.38
N VAL A 216 -0.75 -13.37 20.94
CA VAL A 216 0.29 -13.89 21.84
C VAL A 216 0.84 -12.79 22.75
N GLY A 217 1.02 -11.57 22.23
CA GLY A 217 1.41 -10.41 23.03
C GLY A 217 0.36 -10.02 24.08
N VAL A 218 -0.93 -10.05 23.71
CA VAL A 218 -2.06 -9.76 24.61
C VAL A 218 -2.26 -10.88 25.65
N ALA A 219 -2.07 -12.15 25.29
CA ALA A 219 -2.08 -13.27 26.24
C ALA A 219 -0.95 -13.12 27.28
N HIS A 220 0.25 -12.71 26.85
CA HIS A 220 1.35 -12.43 27.77
C HIS A 220 1.08 -11.21 28.68
N LEU A 221 0.45 -10.16 28.14
CA LEU A 221 -0.02 -9.02 28.95
C LEU A 221 -1.02 -9.46 30.03
N GLY A 222 -1.96 -10.34 29.70
CA GLY A 222 -2.98 -10.82 30.64
C GLY A 222 -2.43 -11.66 31.80
N ILE A 223 -1.34 -12.40 31.58
CA ILE A 223 -0.63 -13.13 32.64
C ILE A 223 0.11 -12.18 33.59
N LEU A 224 0.59 -11.02 33.10
CA LEU A 224 1.29 -10.03 33.92
C LEU A 224 0.32 -9.09 34.66
N HIS A 225 -0.70 -8.58 33.98
CA HIS A 225 -1.61 -7.54 34.48
C HIS A 225 -3.00 -7.66 33.82
N ALA A 226 -3.89 -8.45 34.42
CA ALA A 226 -5.24 -8.68 33.89
C ALA A 226 -6.05 -7.38 33.69
N ASP A 227 -5.92 -6.41 34.59
CA ASP A 227 -6.65 -5.13 34.55
C ASP A 227 -6.36 -4.30 33.29
N ARG A 228 -5.22 -4.57 32.62
CA ARG A 228 -4.76 -3.84 31.43
C ARG A 228 -5.19 -4.47 30.11
N ILE A 229 -5.77 -5.68 30.10
CA ILE A 229 -6.14 -6.42 28.87
C ILE A 229 -7.06 -5.60 27.96
N MET A 230 -8.07 -4.92 28.52
CA MET A 230 -9.04 -4.13 27.75
C MET A 230 -8.42 -2.96 26.96
N ARG A 231 -7.25 -2.46 27.39
CA ARG A 231 -6.45 -1.50 26.62
C ARG A 231 -5.46 -2.20 25.68
N GLY A 232 -4.93 -3.35 26.08
CA GLY A 232 -4.00 -4.15 25.28
C GLY A 232 -4.60 -4.75 24.00
N ILE A 233 -5.92 -4.95 23.90
CA ILE A 233 -6.56 -5.65 22.76
C ILE A 233 -6.60 -4.85 21.45
N VAL A 234 -6.32 -3.54 21.47
CA VAL A 234 -6.38 -2.64 20.29
C VAL A 234 -5.68 -3.18 19.02
N PRO A 235 -4.47 -3.78 19.05
CA PRO A 235 -3.81 -4.29 17.84
C PRO A 235 -4.56 -5.49 17.23
N VAL A 236 -5.25 -6.29 18.04
CA VAL A 236 -6.08 -7.42 17.58
C VAL A 236 -7.35 -6.90 16.88
N VAL A 237 -7.98 -5.87 17.45
CA VAL A 237 -9.17 -5.24 16.83
C VAL A 237 -8.82 -4.61 15.49
N MET A 238 -7.71 -3.87 15.41
CA MET A 238 -7.23 -3.28 14.15
C MET A 238 -6.89 -4.36 13.11
N ALA A 239 -6.19 -5.43 13.50
CA ALA A 239 -5.96 -6.57 12.60
C ALA A 239 -7.28 -7.17 12.06
N GLY A 240 -8.37 -7.17 12.83
CA GLY A 240 -9.69 -7.62 12.39
C GLY A 240 -10.32 -6.78 11.27
N ILE A 241 -10.13 -5.45 11.28
CA ILE A 241 -10.76 -4.52 10.33
C ILE A 241 -10.27 -4.76 8.89
N LEU A 242 -9.01 -5.17 8.72
CA LEU A 242 -8.41 -5.50 7.41
C LEU A 242 -9.21 -6.55 6.61
N GLY A 243 -9.81 -7.56 7.28
CA GLY A 243 -10.66 -8.55 6.61
C GLY A 243 -11.94 -7.93 6.04
N ILE A 244 -12.46 -6.88 6.70
CA ILE A 244 -13.64 -6.12 6.24
C ILE A 244 -13.31 -5.33 4.97
N TYR A 245 -12.10 -4.77 4.85
CA TYR A 245 -11.68 -4.09 3.60
C TYR A 245 -11.67 -5.05 2.40
N GLY A 246 -11.16 -6.27 2.58
CA GLY A 246 -11.20 -7.32 1.56
C GLY A 246 -12.64 -7.69 1.19
N LEU A 247 -13.50 -7.91 2.18
CA LEU A 247 -14.92 -8.23 1.98
C LEU A 247 -15.69 -7.13 1.23
N ILE A 248 -15.46 -5.86 1.57
CA ILE A 248 -16.08 -4.71 0.88
C ILE A 248 -15.69 -4.71 -0.60
N VAL A 249 -14.41 -4.87 -0.92
CA VAL A 249 -13.93 -4.90 -2.31
C VAL A 249 -14.50 -6.09 -3.08
N SER A 250 -14.50 -7.29 -2.49
CA SER A 250 -15.08 -8.49 -3.11
C SER A 250 -16.57 -8.37 -3.39
N VAL A 251 -17.37 -7.83 -2.46
CA VAL A 251 -18.81 -7.60 -2.67
C VAL A 251 -19.05 -6.57 -3.78
N ILE A 252 -18.28 -5.48 -3.83
CA ILE A 252 -18.40 -4.45 -4.88
C ILE A 252 -18.02 -5.01 -6.25
N ILE A 253 -16.93 -5.80 -6.35
CA ILE A 253 -16.55 -6.48 -7.60
C ILE A 253 -17.65 -7.46 -8.03
N ASN A 254 -18.16 -8.28 -7.11
CA ASN A 254 -19.20 -9.27 -7.39
C ASN A 254 -20.48 -8.64 -7.93
N ASN A 255 -20.91 -7.50 -7.36
CA ASN A 255 -22.09 -6.77 -7.83
C ASN A 255 -21.91 -6.11 -9.21
N ASN A 256 -20.67 -5.91 -9.66
CA ASN A 256 -20.33 -5.34 -10.96
C ASN A 256 -20.07 -6.41 -12.05
N ILE A 257 -19.96 -7.69 -11.68
CA ILE A 257 -19.91 -8.80 -12.65
C ILE A 257 -21.34 -9.13 -13.07
N LYS A 258 -21.75 -8.59 -14.21
CA LYS A 258 -23.01 -8.98 -14.88
C LYS A 258 -22.82 -10.26 -15.68
N THR A 259 -23.91 -11.03 -15.82
CA THR A 259 -23.96 -12.28 -16.59
C THR A 259 -24.74 -12.17 -17.89
N ASP A 260 -25.18 -10.96 -18.26
CA ASP A 260 -25.94 -10.71 -19.48
C ASP A 260 -25.01 -10.70 -20.71
N ASP A 261 -25.51 -11.15 -21.87
CA ASP A 261 -24.73 -11.23 -23.10
C ASP A 261 -24.07 -9.89 -23.46
N ASN A 262 -22.77 -9.92 -23.76
CA ASN A 262 -21.91 -8.76 -24.08
C ASN A 262 -21.85 -7.64 -23.00
N SER A 263 -22.28 -7.89 -21.76
CA SER A 263 -22.30 -6.84 -20.71
C SER A 263 -20.97 -6.59 -19.99
N TYR A 264 -19.95 -7.43 -20.20
CA TYR A 264 -18.71 -7.44 -19.39
C TYR A 264 -17.44 -7.60 -20.24
N SER A 265 -16.79 -6.49 -20.57
CA SER A 265 -15.55 -6.45 -21.38
C SER A 265 -14.31 -6.98 -20.64
N SER A 266 -13.36 -7.56 -21.37
CA SER A 266 -12.03 -7.94 -20.86
C SER A 266 -11.33 -6.80 -20.09
N PHE A 267 -11.52 -5.55 -20.52
CA PHE A 267 -10.96 -4.38 -19.84
C PHE A 267 -11.44 -4.28 -18.38
N ALA A 268 -12.75 -4.42 -18.14
CA ALA A 268 -13.32 -4.44 -16.80
C ALA A 268 -12.75 -5.63 -16.00
N GLY A 269 -12.69 -6.83 -16.59
CA GLY A 269 -12.08 -8.02 -15.98
C GLY A 269 -10.66 -7.78 -15.45
N TYR A 270 -9.80 -7.12 -16.23
CA TYR A 270 -8.43 -6.79 -15.81
C TYR A 270 -8.34 -5.66 -14.77
N LEU A 271 -9.27 -4.71 -14.77
CA LEU A 271 -9.35 -3.68 -13.72
C LEU A 271 -9.85 -4.26 -12.40
N HIS A 272 -10.87 -5.11 -12.41
CA HIS A 272 -11.35 -5.80 -11.21
C HIS A 272 -10.29 -6.77 -10.63
N PHE A 273 -9.52 -7.45 -11.48
CA PHE A 273 -8.37 -8.26 -11.04
C PHE A 273 -7.29 -7.40 -10.35
N GLY A 274 -6.86 -6.31 -10.99
CA GLY A 274 -5.87 -5.38 -10.42
C GLY A 274 -6.35 -4.72 -9.11
N ALA A 275 -7.62 -4.31 -9.05
CA ALA A 275 -8.26 -3.76 -7.85
C ALA A 275 -8.26 -4.76 -6.69
N GLY A 276 -8.61 -6.02 -6.96
CA GLY A 276 -8.64 -7.08 -5.95
C GLY A 276 -7.26 -7.38 -5.37
N LEU A 277 -6.23 -7.48 -6.23
CA LEU A 277 -4.84 -7.61 -5.80
C LEU A 277 -4.36 -6.40 -5.00
N ALA A 278 -4.66 -5.18 -5.45
CA ALA A 278 -4.23 -3.94 -4.81
C ALA A 278 -4.76 -3.83 -3.37
N ALA A 279 -6.05 -4.11 -3.13
CA ALA A 279 -6.62 -4.12 -1.79
C ALA A 279 -6.15 -5.32 -0.96
N GLY A 280 -6.18 -6.54 -1.52
CA GLY A 280 -5.84 -7.77 -0.80
C GLY A 280 -4.39 -7.79 -0.31
N LEU A 281 -3.42 -7.52 -1.19
CA LEU A 281 -2.00 -7.56 -0.84
C LEU A 281 -1.54 -6.34 -0.01
N SER A 282 -2.20 -5.18 -0.13
CA SER A 282 -1.99 -4.07 0.81
C SER A 282 -2.51 -4.39 2.21
N SER A 283 -3.65 -5.07 2.31
CA SER A 283 -4.22 -5.51 3.60
C SER A 283 -3.37 -6.62 4.24
N LEU A 284 -2.78 -7.51 3.42
CA LEU A 284 -1.76 -8.47 3.86
C LEU A 284 -0.53 -7.75 4.45
N ALA A 285 -0.01 -6.74 3.76
CA ALA A 285 1.14 -5.95 4.23
C ALA A 285 0.83 -5.24 5.57
N ALA A 286 -0.32 -4.57 5.68
CA ALA A 286 -0.78 -3.91 6.90
C ALA A 286 -0.91 -4.92 8.07
N GLY A 287 -1.53 -6.07 7.85
CA GLY A 287 -1.72 -7.11 8.87
C GLY A 287 -0.41 -7.75 9.35
N LEU A 288 0.55 -7.96 8.45
CA LEU A 288 1.91 -8.37 8.79
C LEU A 288 2.60 -7.32 9.69
N SER A 289 2.42 -6.03 9.38
CA SER A 289 2.99 -4.92 10.17
C SER A 289 2.37 -4.82 11.56
N ILE A 290 1.03 -4.81 11.64
CA ILE A 290 0.25 -4.76 12.88
C ILE A 290 0.57 -5.95 13.78
N GLY A 291 0.72 -7.16 13.23
CA GLY A 291 1.10 -8.33 14.01
C GLY A 291 2.46 -8.18 14.71
N ILE A 292 3.47 -7.68 13.99
CA ILE A 292 4.85 -7.54 14.52
C ILE A 292 4.94 -6.36 15.50
N ALA A 293 4.39 -5.20 15.14
CA ALA A 293 4.37 -4.03 16.02
C ALA A 293 3.47 -4.25 17.25
N GLY A 294 2.33 -4.92 17.06
CA GLY A 294 1.36 -5.26 18.10
C GLY A 294 1.91 -6.22 19.16
N ASP A 295 2.55 -7.32 18.76
CA ASP A 295 3.18 -8.26 19.70
C ASP A 295 4.26 -7.57 20.56
N ALA A 296 5.13 -6.75 19.95
CA ALA A 296 6.17 -6.03 20.68
C ALA A 296 5.60 -4.93 21.59
N SER A 297 4.62 -4.16 21.13
CA SER A 297 4.03 -3.06 21.90
C SER A 297 3.11 -3.54 23.03
N ALA A 298 2.35 -4.62 22.85
CA ALA A 298 1.56 -5.23 23.92
C ALA A 298 2.44 -5.75 25.08
N ARG A 299 3.56 -6.42 24.77
CA ARG A 299 4.56 -6.84 25.76
C ARG A 299 5.21 -5.66 26.47
N ALA A 300 5.51 -4.59 25.75
CA ALA A 300 6.09 -3.37 26.31
C ALA A 300 5.09 -2.62 27.22
N TYR A 301 3.83 -2.51 26.81
CA TYR A 301 2.74 -1.93 27.61
C TYR A 301 2.55 -2.68 28.95
N GLY A 302 2.76 -4.00 28.96
CA GLY A 302 2.80 -4.81 30.18
C GLY A 302 3.95 -4.49 31.15
N LYS A 303 4.94 -3.68 30.74
CA LYS A 303 6.01 -3.17 31.62
C LYS A 303 5.86 -1.69 31.96
N GLN A 304 5.25 -0.88 31.08
CA GLN A 304 5.14 0.56 31.26
C GLN A 304 3.91 1.13 30.54
N GLU A 305 2.95 1.67 31.29
CA GLU A 305 1.68 2.13 30.73
C GLU A 305 1.81 3.34 29.80
N LYS A 306 2.80 4.20 30.02
CA LYS A 306 3.07 5.39 29.19
C LYS A 306 3.26 5.07 27.69
N ILE A 307 3.56 3.81 27.35
CA ILE A 307 3.75 3.35 25.95
C ILE A 307 2.42 3.31 25.17
N PHE A 308 1.26 3.28 25.83
CA PHE A 308 -0.06 3.12 25.20
C PHE A 308 -0.34 4.10 24.06
N VAL A 309 0.01 5.37 24.21
CA VAL A 309 -0.21 6.40 23.17
C VAL A 309 0.70 6.14 21.96
N ALA A 310 1.94 5.73 22.18
CA ALA A 310 2.85 5.37 21.10
C ALA A 310 2.40 4.10 20.36
N MET A 311 1.89 3.09 21.09
CA MET A 311 1.30 1.89 20.50
C MET A 311 0.19 2.26 19.51
N ILE A 312 -0.78 3.08 19.93
CA ILE A 312 -1.88 3.54 19.06
C ILE A 312 -1.34 4.29 17.83
N LEU A 313 -0.42 5.24 18.02
CA LEU A 313 0.15 6.03 16.93
C LEU A 313 0.86 5.15 15.88
N MET A 314 1.64 4.16 16.31
CA MET A 314 2.33 3.23 15.39
C MET A 314 1.35 2.35 14.61
N LEU A 315 0.27 1.89 15.27
CA LEU A 315 -0.75 1.06 14.61
C LEU A 315 -1.57 1.83 13.59
N ILE A 316 -1.88 3.12 13.83
CA ILE A 316 -2.58 3.98 12.87
C ILE A 316 -1.78 4.12 11.56
N PHE A 317 -0.44 4.26 11.63
CA PHE A 317 0.40 4.31 10.42
C PHE A 317 0.50 2.97 9.69
N ALA A 318 0.31 1.84 10.39
CA ALA A 318 0.26 0.52 9.77
C ALA A 318 -1.10 0.25 9.10
N GLU A 319 -2.20 0.60 9.75
CA GLU A 319 -3.58 0.41 9.28
C GLU A 319 -3.89 1.27 8.04
N ALA A 320 -3.33 2.48 7.97
CA ALA A 320 -3.47 3.38 6.83
C ALA A 320 -3.05 2.73 5.49
N LEU A 321 -2.13 1.76 5.51
CA LEU A 321 -1.68 1.04 4.31
C LEU A 321 -2.78 0.13 3.74
N GLY A 322 -3.63 -0.45 4.59
CA GLY A 322 -4.82 -1.20 4.16
C GLY A 322 -5.86 -0.27 3.53
N LEU A 323 -6.09 0.90 4.12
CA LEU A 323 -6.96 1.94 3.58
C LEU A 323 -6.48 2.47 2.22
N TYR A 324 -5.16 2.61 2.00
CA TYR A 324 -4.61 2.98 0.69
C TYR A 324 -4.95 1.91 -0.37
N GLY A 325 -4.92 0.62 -0.01
CA GLY A 325 -5.41 -0.50 -0.81
C GLY A 325 -6.87 -0.36 -1.22
N LEU A 326 -7.75 -0.09 -0.25
CA LEU A 326 -9.18 0.10 -0.46
C LEU A 326 -9.49 1.28 -1.40
N ILE A 327 -8.81 2.42 -1.23
CA ILE A 327 -9.02 3.63 -2.06
C ILE A 327 -8.70 3.34 -3.53
N ILE A 328 -7.56 2.70 -3.83
CA ILE A 328 -7.19 2.37 -5.21
C ILE A 328 -8.14 1.36 -5.82
N ALA A 329 -8.57 0.34 -5.07
CA ALA A 329 -9.54 -0.65 -5.57
C ALA A 329 -10.89 0.00 -5.94
N LEU A 330 -11.39 0.95 -5.13
CA LEU A 330 -12.61 1.70 -5.43
C LEU A 330 -12.45 2.60 -6.67
N LEU A 331 -11.30 3.27 -6.83
CA LEU A 331 -11.02 4.10 -8.01
C LEU A 331 -10.95 3.26 -9.31
N MET A 332 -10.26 2.11 -9.28
CA MET A 332 -10.20 1.19 -10.42
C MET A 332 -11.57 0.61 -10.75
N ASN A 333 -12.38 0.25 -9.73
CA ASN A 333 -13.75 -0.21 -9.91
C ASN A 333 -14.65 0.85 -10.57
N ASN A 334 -14.49 2.14 -10.22
CA ASN A 334 -15.20 3.24 -10.85
C ASN A 334 -14.76 3.47 -12.31
N THR A 335 -13.50 3.26 -12.66
CA THR A 335 -13.03 3.28 -14.05
C THR A 335 -13.62 2.11 -14.86
N ALA A 336 -13.68 0.90 -14.29
CA ALA A 336 -14.30 -0.26 -14.94
C ALA A 336 -15.80 -0.05 -15.21
N GLY A 337 -16.52 0.53 -14.25
CA GLY A 337 -17.97 0.81 -14.34
C GLY A 337 -18.36 1.76 -15.47
N LYS A 338 -17.45 2.61 -15.96
CA LYS A 338 -17.69 3.47 -17.14
C LYS A 338 -17.77 2.66 -18.43
N VAL A 339 -16.88 1.69 -18.60
CA VAL A 339 -16.78 0.88 -19.84
C VAL A 339 -17.97 -0.07 -19.98
N THR A 340 -18.48 -0.62 -18.86
CA THR A 340 -19.71 -1.45 -18.85
C THR A 340 -21.01 -0.67 -19.05
N GLY A 341 -20.94 0.64 -19.31
CA GLY A 341 -22.08 1.50 -19.65
C GLY A 341 -22.07 2.05 -21.08
N GLY A 342 -21.03 1.73 -21.89
CA GLY A 342 -20.80 2.36 -23.19
C GLY A 342 -21.52 1.75 -24.41
N CYS A 343 -22.18 0.60 -24.25
CA CYS A 343 -22.83 -0.11 -25.36
C CYS A 343 -24.35 0.12 -25.39
N GLN A 344 -24.76 1.29 -25.89
CA GLN A 344 -26.10 1.59 -26.39
C GLN A 344 -26.01 2.49 -27.63
#